data_AF-A0A3B3DCN6-F1
#
_entry.id   AF-A0A3B3DCN6-F1
#
_cell.length_a   1.000
_cell.length_b   1.000
_cell.length_c   1.000
_cell.angle_alpha   90.00
_cell.angle_beta   90.00
_cell.angle_gamma   90.00
#
_symmetry.space_group_name_H-M   'P 1'
#
loop_
_entity.id
_entity.type
_entity.pdbx_description
1 polymer ?
#
loop_
_entity_poly.entity_id
_entity_poly.type
_entity_poly.pdbx_seq_one_letter_code
_entity_poly.pdbx_strand_id
1 'polypeptide(L)'
;MSLLCVRVKKAKLQGPPDKFNAYVTLKVQNVKSTTIAVRGDQPCWEQDFMFEINHLDSGLVVELWNKGLIWDTMIGTALIRLDSVQQSDEEGPGQWTSLDSEVLMKEDQICGTTNPTAHQVLLDTRFELPFDIPENEAQYWTSKLERFNMSMSEQYSLHDGMQRRGLPPQCSSEDRDSVIDERYSEAGGRPPPFHNTSQPNSSAHQYPIGRLWSESSEPDFGEPGTRR
;
A
#
# COMPACT_ATOMS: atom_id res chain seq x y z
N MET A 1 -2.33 -12.18 -11.98
CA MET A 1 -2.12 -10.92 -11.25
C MET A 1 -0.68 -10.91 -10.80
N SER A 2 0.02 -9.79 -10.95
CA SER A 2 1.44 -9.64 -10.63
C SER A 2 1.61 -8.46 -9.69
N LEU A 3 2.51 -8.55 -8.71
CA LEU A 3 2.76 -7.49 -7.76
C LEU A 3 3.88 -6.57 -8.27
N LEU A 4 3.55 -5.32 -8.56
CA LEU A 4 4.49 -4.28 -8.98
C LEU A 4 4.97 -3.50 -7.76
N CYS A 5 6.27 -3.51 -7.52
CA CYS A 5 6.94 -2.71 -6.50
C CYS A 5 7.58 -1.49 -7.15
N VAL A 6 7.25 -0.31 -6.64
CA VAL A 6 7.77 0.97 -7.12
C VAL A 6 8.35 1.74 -5.94
N ARG A 7 9.65 2.01 -5.98
CA ARG A 7 10.31 2.88 -5.02
C ARG A 7 10.59 4.24 -5.63
N VAL A 8 9.95 5.27 -5.09
CA VAL A 8 10.22 6.67 -5.43
C VAL A 8 11.40 7.14 -4.60
N LYS A 9 12.58 7.23 -5.23
CA LYS A 9 13.83 7.56 -4.53
C LYS A 9 14.01 9.06 -4.37
N LYS A 10 14.21 9.77 -5.48
CA LYS A 10 14.50 11.21 -5.49
C LYS A 10 14.24 11.83 -6.86
N ALA A 11 14.30 13.15 -6.96
CA ALA A 11 14.25 13.85 -8.24
C ALA A 11 15.38 14.88 -8.37
N LYS A 12 15.60 15.34 -9.59
CA LYS A 12 16.47 16.46 -9.92
C LYS A 12 15.67 17.46 -10.73
N LEU A 13 15.43 18.63 -10.13
CA LEU A 13 14.63 19.70 -10.69
C LEU A 13 15.53 20.83 -11.15
N GLN A 14 15.32 21.33 -12.37
CA GLN A 14 16.06 22.48 -12.87
C GLN A 14 15.41 23.78 -12.39
N GLY A 15 16.05 24.49 -11.46
CA GLY A 15 15.61 25.81 -11.01
C GLY A 15 16.05 26.12 -9.57
N PRO A 16 15.72 27.32 -9.06
CA PRO A 16 16.03 27.68 -7.68
C PRO A 16 15.31 26.77 -6.66
N PRO A 17 15.99 26.29 -5.61
CA PRO A 17 15.44 25.32 -4.66
C PRO A 17 14.19 25.83 -3.93
N ASP A 18 14.13 27.13 -3.64
CA ASP A 18 13.00 27.75 -2.92
C ASP A 18 11.69 27.76 -3.70
N LYS A 19 11.73 27.45 -5.01
CA LYS A 19 10.54 27.40 -5.87
C LYS A 19 9.83 26.05 -5.84
N PHE A 20 10.43 25.03 -5.22
CA PHE A 20 9.95 23.67 -5.29
C PHE A 20 9.49 23.15 -3.93
N ASN A 21 8.28 22.61 -3.93
CA ASN A 21 7.67 21.81 -2.87
C ASN A 21 7.03 20.59 -3.55
N ALA A 22 7.86 19.63 -3.94
CA ALA A 22 7.50 18.64 -4.93
C ALA A 22 7.00 17.33 -4.32
N TYR A 23 6.06 16.67 -4.99
CA TYR A 23 5.61 15.31 -4.68
C TYR A 23 5.38 14.51 -5.95
N VAL A 24 5.46 13.19 -5.86
CA VAL A 24 5.23 12.27 -6.97
C VAL A 24 3.89 11.59 -6.79
N THR A 25 3.14 11.50 -7.88
CA THR A 25 1.93 10.69 -7.99
C THR A 25 2.19 9.54 -8.96
N LEU A 26 1.82 8.34 -8.54
CA LEU A 26 1.88 7.12 -9.34
C LEU A 26 0.45 6.71 -9.69
N LYS A 27 0.14 6.48 -10.96
CA LYS A 27 -1.17 6.01 -11.42
C LYS A 27 -1.01 4.76 -12.27
N VAL A 28 -1.76 3.72 -11.94
CA VAL A 28 -1.78 2.46 -12.67
C VAL A 28 -3.13 1.77 -12.45
N GLN A 29 -3.76 1.28 -13.52
CA GLN A 29 -5.04 0.53 -13.48
C GLN A 29 -6.11 1.13 -12.54
N ASN A 30 -6.41 2.43 -12.67
CA ASN A 30 -7.38 3.18 -11.86
C ASN A 30 -7.02 3.35 -10.37
N VAL A 31 -5.85 2.88 -9.95
CA VAL A 31 -5.30 3.14 -8.61
C VAL A 31 -4.32 4.29 -8.68
N LYS A 32 -4.26 5.08 -7.60
CA LYS A 32 -3.36 6.21 -7.47
C LYS A 32 -2.73 6.25 -6.07
N SER A 33 -1.41 6.40 -6.04
CA SER A 33 -0.64 6.64 -4.81
C SER A 33 0.15 7.94 -4.92
N THR A 34 0.51 8.55 -3.81
CA THR A 34 1.19 9.85 -3.79
C THR A 34 2.17 9.94 -2.63
N THR A 35 3.36 10.47 -2.88
CA THR A 35 4.36 10.71 -1.85
C THR A 35 4.02 11.95 -1.01
N ILE A 36 4.76 12.14 0.09
CA ILE A 36 4.78 13.44 0.77
C ILE A 36 5.40 14.52 -0.12
N ALA A 37 5.08 15.79 0.16
CA ALA A 37 5.73 16.93 -0.48
C ALA A 37 7.06 17.26 0.21
N VAL A 38 8.12 17.41 -0.57
CA VAL A 38 9.48 17.69 -0.12
C VAL A 38 10.01 18.94 -0.82
N ARG A 39 10.60 19.85 -0.06
CA ARG A 39 11.13 21.12 -0.60
C ARG A 39 12.51 20.95 -1.21
N GLY A 40 12.84 21.84 -2.14
CA GLY A 40 14.15 21.90 -2.78
C GLY A 40 14.14 21.36 -4.21
N ASP A 41 15.24 21.63 -4.91
CA ASP A 41 15.47 21.20 -6.30
C ASP A 41 15.98 19.74 -6.41
N GLN A 42 16.38 19.14 -5.29
CA GLN A 42 16.78 17.73 -5.20
C GLN A 42 16.00 16.99 -4.09
N PRO A 43 14.67 16.88 -4.20
CA PRO A 43 13.86 16.21 -3.20
C PRO A 43 14.20 14.71 -3.13
N CYS A 44 14.18 14.16 -1.92
CA CYS A 44 14.45 12.75 -1.63
C CYS A 44 13.27 12.19 -0.80
N TRP A 45 12.65 11.12 -1.29
CA TRP A 45 11.46 10.51 -0.67
C TRP A 45 11.75 9.13 -0.11
N GLU A 46 12.52 8.29 -0.82
CA GLU A 46 12.79 6.89 -0.46
C GLU A 46 11.54 6.15 0.03
N GLN A 47 10.46 6.23 -0.76
CA GLN A 47 9.14 5.71 -0.41
C GLN A 47 8.72 4.58 -1.36
N ASP A 48 8.38 3.44 -0.77
CA ASP A 48 7.92 2.24 -1.47
C ASP A 48 6.40 2.20 -1.63
N PHE A 49 5.94 1.75 -2.80
CA PHE A 49 4.55 1.49 -3.13
C PHE A 49 4.41 0.13 -3.81
N MET A 50 3.29 -0.55 -3.56
CA MET A 50 2.97 -1.83 -4.16
C MET A 50 1.62 -1.76 -4.86
N PHE A 51 1.52 -2.33 -6.05
CA PHE A 51 0.30 -2.37 -6.86
C PHE A 51 0.05 -3.78 -7.40
N GLU A 52 -1.19 -4.24 -7.30
CA GLU A 52 -1.60 -5.46 -7.98
C GLU A 52 -1.97 -5.15 -9.43
N ILE A 53 -1.28 -5.80 -10.37
CA ILE A 53 -1.38 -5.57 -11.81
C ILE A 53 -2.12 -6.73 -12.46
N ASN A 54 -3.22 -6.40 -13.14
CA ASN A 54 -4.04 -7.35 -13.90
C ASN A 54 -3.61 -7.47 -15.37
N HIS A 55 -3.28 -6.34 -16.00
CA HIS A 55 -2.92 -6.25 -17.41
C HIS A 55 -1.53 -5.61 -17.59
N LEU A 56 -0.59 -6.35 -18.20
CA LEU A 56 0.80 -5.90 -18.44
C LEU A 56 0.95 -5.00 -19.67
N ASP A 57 -0.07 -4.93 -20.53
CA ASP A 57 -0.15 -4.01 -21.67
C ASP A 57 -0.40 -2.55 -21.24
N SER A 58 -0.72 -2.33 -19.96
CA SER A 58 -0.91 -1.02 -19.36
C SER A 58 0.43 -0.32 -19.06
N GLY A 59 0.36 0.97 -18.73
CA GLY A 59 1.52 1.74 -18.27
C GLY A 59 1.36 2.28 -16.85
N LEU A 60 2.49 2.43 -16.16
CA LEU A 60 2.60 3.22 -14.94
C LEU A 60 2.84 4.68 -15.32
N VAL A 61 1.87 5.53 -15.00
CA VAL A 61 2.01 6.98 -15.18
C VAL A 61 2.64 7.56 -13.92
N VAL A 62 3.76 8.24 -14.11
CA VAL A 62 4.46 8.99 -13.07
C VAL A 62 4.21 10.46 -13.32
N GLU A 63 3.74 11.18 -12.32
CA GLU A 63 3.58 12.63 -12.39
C GLU A 63 4.33 13.28 -11.24
N LEU A 64 5.14 14.28 -11.55
CA LEU A 64 5.82 15.12 -10.58
C LEU A 64 5.09 16.46 -10.50
N TRP A 65 4.67 16.82 -9.30
CA TRP A 65 3.84 17.99 -9.03
C TRP A 65 4.54 18.94 -8.07
N ASN A 66 4.33 20.24 -8.25
CA ASN A 66 4.69 21.27 -7.30
C ASN A 66 3.45 21.65 -6.48
N LYS A 67 3.54 21.48 -5.16
CA LYS A 67 2.45 21.80 -4.24
C LYS A 67 2.30 23.32 -4.10
N GLY A 68 1.12 23.83 -4.46
CA GLY A 68 0.76 25.24 -4.31
C GLY A 68 -0.13 25.50 -3.10
N LEU A 69 -0.51 26.77 -2.91
CA LEU A 69 -1.43 27.17 -1.85
C LEU A 69 -2.91 26.90 -2.20
N ILE A 70 -3.26 27.06 -3.47
CA ILE A 70 -4.64 26.95 -3.96
C ILE A 70 -4.74 25.80 -4.97
N TRP A 71 -3.81 25.75 -5.92
CA TRP A 71 -3.71 24.67 -6.91
C TRP A 71 -2.26 24.17 -6.99
N ASP A 72 -2.13 22.89 -7.28
CA ASP A 72 -0.85 22.25 -7.55
C ASP A 72 -0.52 22.38 -9.05
N THR A 73 0.76 22.48 -9.39
CA THR A 73 1.23 22.66 -10.78
C THR A 73 2.03 21.45 -11.23
N MET A 74 1.69 20.84 -12.36
CA MET A 74 2.47 19.73 -12.90
C MET A 74 3.84 20.22 -13.34
N ILE A 75 4.90 19.61 -12.80
CA ILE A 75 6.29 19.85 -13.21
C ILE A 75 6.62 19.00 -14.44
N GLY A 76 6.16 17.76 -14.44
CA GLY A 76 6.28 16.88 -15.59
C GLY A 76 5.73 15.48 -15.33
N THR A 77 5.73 14.66 -16.36
CA THR A 77 5.13 13.33 -16.36
C THR A 77 5.96 12.36 -17.22
N ALA A 78 5.89 11.07 -16.90
CA ALA A 78 6.48 10.01 -17.69
C ALA A 78 5.55 8.79 -17.70
N LEU A 79 5.62 8.00 -18.76
CA LEU A 79 4.91 6.73 -18.90
C LEU A 79 5.93 5.59 -18.95
N ILE A 80 5.91 4.72 -17.94
CA ILE A 80 6.71 3.49 -17.90
C ILE A 80 5.81 2.34 -18.37
N ARG A 81 6.18 1.66 -19.46
CA ARG A 81 5.41 0.51 -19.93
C ARG A 81 5.67 -0.70 -19.05
N LEU A 82 4.59 -1.32 -18.56
CA LEU A 82 4.72 -2.44 -17.62
C LEU A 82 5.30 -3.70 -18.27
N ASP A 83 5.09 -3.89 -19.57
CA ASP A 83 5.69 -4.98 -20.36
C ASP A 83 7.24 -4.97 -20.38
N SER A 84 7.85 -3.80 -20.15
CA SER A 84 9.30 -3.61 -20.12
C SER A 84 9.93 -3.71 -18.72
N VAL A 85 9.10 -3.80 -17.67
CA VAL A 85 9.54 -3.86 -16.27
C VAL A 85 10.07 -5.26 -15.96
N GLN A 86 11.26 -5.32 -15.38
CA GLN A 86 11.93 -6.57 -15.00
C GLN A 86 11.33 -7.17 -13.72
N GLN A 87 11.46 -8.49 -13.56
CA GLN A 87 11.17 -9.16 -12.30
C GLN A 87 12.42 -9.20 -11.41
N SER A 88 12.26 -8.91 -10.13
CA SER A 88 13.34 -9.01 -9.14
C SER A 88 12.78 -9.01 -7.72
N ASP A 89 13.43 -9.76 -6.84
CA ASP A 89 13.22 -9.82 -5.40
C ASP A 89 14.03 -8.76 -4.63
N GLU A 90 15.11 -8.23 -5.21
CA GLU A 90 15.96 -7.21 -4.60
C GLU A 90 15.61 -5.79 -5.05
N GLU A 91 15.78 -4.82 -4.15
CA GLU A 91 15.67 -3.41 -4.50
C GLU A 91 16.85 -2.97 -5.37
N GLY A 92 16.57 -2.46 -6.56
CA GLY A 92 17.58 -1.97 -7.49
C GLY A 92 18.08 -0.56 -7.16
N PRO A 93 19.16 -0.09 -7.79
CA PRO A 93 19.64 1.30 -7.64
C PRO A 93 18.64 2.33 -8.19
N GLY A 94 17.67 1.90 -9.00
CA GLY A 94 16.72 2.73 -9.73
C GLY A 94 17.29 3.30 -11.03
N GLN A 95 16.39 3.78 -11.88
CA GLN A 95 16.69 4.40 -13.16
C GLN A 95 16.21 5.86 -13.20
N TRP A 96 17.08 6.75 -13.67
CA TRP A 96 16.71 8.14 -13.93
C TRP A 96 15.80 8.20 -15.16
N THR A 97 14.60 8.71 -14.94
CA THR A 97 13.56 8.90 -15.95
C THR A 97 13.38 10.38 -16.20
N SER A 98 13.57 10.82 -17.44
CA SER A 98 13.28 12.19 -17.86
C SER A 98 11.78 12.42 -17.90
N LEU A 99 11.36 13.62 -17.51
CA LEU A 99 9.96 14.00 -17.47
C LEU A 99 9.62 14.90 -18.66
N ASP A 100 8.43 14.68 -19.19
CA ASP A 100 7.81 15.44 -20.26
C ASP A 100 6.73 16.37 -19.68
N SER A 101 6.34 17.42 -20.39
CA SER A 101 5.37 18.41 -19.88
C SER A 101 3.93 18.13 -20.31
N GLU A 102 3.70 17.19 -21.22
CA GLU A 102 2.38 16.88 -21.75
C GLU A 102 2.14 15.37 -21.82
N VAL A 103 0.90 14.94 -21.59
CA VAL A 103 0.45 13.57 -21.81
C VAL A 103 -0.20 13.44 -23.19
N LEU A 104 0.08 12.34 -23.88
CA LEU A 104 -0.59 11.98 -25.13
C LEU A 104 -1.75 11.05 -24.79
N MET A 105 -2.95 11.41 -25.25
CA MET A 105 -4.15 10.61 -25.07
C MET A 105 -4.62 9.99 -26.37
N LYS A 106 -5.06 8.74 -26.31
CA LYS A 106 -5.76 8.03 -27.37
C LYS A 106 -6.94 7.29 -26.75
N GLU A 107 -8.16 7.57 -27.23
CA GLU A 107 -9.38 6.92 -26.73
C GLU A 107 -9.50 6.99 -25.19
N ASP A 108 -9.28 8.19 -24.62
CA ASP A 108 -9.26 8.48 -23.18
C ASP A 108 -8.20 7.71 -22.34
N GLN A 109 -7.26 7.03 -23.00
CA GLN A 109 -6.12 6.37 -22.37
C GLN A 109 -4.82 7.11 -22.66
N ILE A 110 -3.95 7.24 -21.65
CA ILE A 110 -2.60 7.79 -21.82
C ILE A 110 -1.77 6.79 -22.63
N CYS A 111 -1.35 7.19 -23.82
CA CYS A 111 -0.57 6.35 -24.74
C CYS A 111 0.90 6.77 -24.84
N GLY A 112 1.27 7.90 -24.24
CA GLY A 112 2.65 8.40 -24.20
C GLY A 112 2.74 9.77 -23.53
N THR A 113 3.92 10.37 -23.62
CA THR A 113 4.21 11.72 -23.14
C THR A 113 4.98 12.49 -24.20
N THR A 114 4.97 13.83 -24.15
CA THR A 114 5.69 14.68 -25.11
C THR A 114 6.14 16.01 -24.50
N ASN A 115 6.96 16.73 -25.26
CA ASN A 115 7.61 17.99 -24.89
C ASN A 115 8.55 17.83 -23.66
N PRO A 116 9.78 17.31 -23.89
CA PRO A 116 10.74 17.02 -22.84
C PRO A 116 11.08 18.22 -21.97
N THR A 117 11.13 17.99 -20.67
CA THR A 117 11.57 18.96 -19.68
C THR A 117 13.02 18.70 -19.26
N ALA A 118 13.60 19.63 -18.49
CA ALA A 118 14.91 19.44 -17.86
C ALA A 118 14.84 18.68 -16.51
N HIS A 119 13.66 18.20 -16.11
CA HIS A 119 13.43 17.54 -14.83
C HIS A 119 13.55 16.02 -14.97
N GLN A 120 14.07 15.37 -13.92
CA GLN A 120 14.22 13.92 -13.89
C GLN A 120 13.81 13.35 -12.53
N VAL A 121 13.29 12.13 -12.52
CA VAL A 121 12.97 11.37 -11.31
C VAL A 121 13.71 10.04 -11.31
N LEU A 122 14.22 9.62 -10.15
CA LEU A 122 14.86 8.34 -9.93
C LEU A 122 13.85 7.38 -9.30
N LEU A 123 13.55 6.30 -10.01
CA LEU A 123 12.60 5.28 -9.60
C LEU A 123 13.24 3.90 -9.68
N ASP A 124 13.01 3.06 -8.68
CA ASP A 124 13.16 1.61 -8.86
C ASP A 124 11.77 1.04 -9.14
N THR A 125 11.64 0.23 -10.19
CA THR A 125 10.36 -0.34 -10.62
C THR A 125 10.60 -1.77 -11.03
N ARG A 126 9.96 -2.70 -10.33
CA ARG A 126 10.18 -4.14 -10.50
C ARG A 126 8.90 -4.92 -10.20
N PHE A 127 8.75 -6.06 -10.86
CA PHE A 127 7.74 -7.03 -10.47
C PHE A 127 8.33 -8.01 -9.45
N GLU A 128 7.60 -8.29 -8.38
CA GLU A 128 8.00 -9.35 -7.47
C GLU A 128 7.86 -10.72 -8.13
N LEU A 129 8.82 -11.59 -7.82
CA LEU A 129 8.75 -12.99 -8.19
C LEU A 129 7.67 -13.70 -7.36
N PRO A 130 6.92 -14.64 -7.95
CA PRO A 130 6.06 -15.52 -7.16
C PRO A 130 6.87 -16.21 -6.08
N PHE A 131 6.34 -16.26 -4.86
CA PHE A 131 7.00 -16.96 -3.77
C PHE A 131 7.07 -18.47 -4.08
N ASP A 132 8.29 -19.02 -4.07
CA ASP A 132 8.51 -20.45 -4.27
C ASP A 132 8.43 -21.18 -2.92
N ILE A 133 7.32 -21.91 -2.70
CA ILE A 133 7.11 -22.70 -1.50
C ILE A 133 7.78 -24.07 -1.71
N PRO A 134 8.74 -24.48 -0.87
CA PRO A 134 9.33 -25.81 -0.97
C PRO A 134 8.28 -26.92 -0.94
N GLU A 135 8.45 -27.95 -1.76
CA GLU A 135 7.46 -29.03 -1.95
C GLU A 135 7.01 -29.67 -0.62
N ASN A 136 7.93 -29.91 0.31
CA ASN A 136 7.60 -30.48 1.62
C ASN A 136 6.68 -29.57 2.44
N GLU A 137 6.86 -28.25 2.37
CA GLU A 137 6.02 -27.27 3.06
C GLU A 137 4.66 -27.15 2.36
N ALA A 138 4.66 -27.11 1.03
CA ALA A 138 3.43 -27.10 0.23
C ALA A 138 2.54 -28.33 0.52
N GLN A 139 3.13 -29.53 0.61
CA GLN A 139 2.42 -30.77 0.96
C GLN A 139 1.84 -30.73 2.38
N TYR A 140 2.60 -30.19 3.34
CA TYR A 140 2.12 -30.00 4.71
C TYR A 140 0.89 -29.06 4.74
N TRP A 141 0.97 -27.91 4.07
CA TRP A 141 -0.14 -26.96 4.01
C TRP A 141 -1.35 -27.54 3.30
N THR A 142 -1.15 -28.23 2.18
CA THR A 142 -2.21 -28.90 1.42
C THR A 142 -2.95 -29.90 2.30
N SER A 143 -2.21 -30.82 2.95
CA SER A 143 -2.77 -31.82 3.85
C SER A 143 -3.55 -31.21 5.02
N LYS A 144 -3.05 -30.10 5.58
CA LYS A 144 -3.69 -29.41 6.71
C LYS A 144 -4.97 -28.68 6.29
N LEU A 145 -4.95 -28.03 5.13
CA LEU A 145 -6.10 -27.33 4.56
C LEU A 145 -7.20 -28.30 4.15
N GLU A 146 -6.85 -29.45 3.55
CA GLU A 146 -7.83 -30.50 3.21
C GLU A 146 -8.55 -31.02 4.44
N ARG A 147 -7.83 -31.32 5.53
CA ARG A 147 -8.43 -31.76 6.80
C ARG A 147 -9.40 -30.74 7.38
N PHE A 148 -9.06 -29.45 7.29
CA PHE A 148 -9.94 -28.37 7.75
C PHE A 148 -11.17 -28.21 6.86
N ASN A 149 -11.00 -28.26 5.54
CA ASN A 149 -12.13 -28.18 4.60
C ASN A 149 -13.09 -29.36 4.76
N MET A 150 -12.58 -30.58 5.01
CA MET A 150 -13.40 -31.75 5.30
C MET A 150 -14.23 -31.56 6.56
N SER A 151 -13.63 -31.13 7.67
CA SER A 151 -14.36 -30.94 8.94
C SER A 151 -15.41 -29.83 8.86
N MET A 152 -15.16 -28.77 8.08
CA MET A 152 -16.16 -27.75 7.76
C MET A 152 -17.29 -28.31 6.89
N SER A 153 -16.98 -29.08 5.84
CA SER A 153 -18.01 -29.66 4.95
C SER A 153 -18.95 -30.63 5.68
N GLU A 154 -18.46 -31.37 6.66
CA GLU A 154 -19.27 -32.23 7.52
C GLU A 154 -20.24 -31.41 8.39
N GLN A 155 -19.80 -30.28 8.94
CA GLN A 155 -20.66 -29.38 9.72
C GLN A 155 -21.73 -28.69 8.85
N TYR A 156 -21.39 -28.27 7.63
CA TYR A 156 -22.38 -27.72 6.68
C TYR A 156 -23.41 -28.78 6.24
N SER A 157 -22.99 -30.02 6.05
CA SER A 157 -23.89 -31.13 5.68
C SER A 157 -24.85 -31.53 6.80
N LEU A 158 -24.40 -31.45 8.06
CA LEU A 158 -25.25 -31.68 9.23
C LEU A 158 -26.30 -30.56 9.42
N HIS A 159 -25.96 -29.31 9.06
CA HIS A 159 -26.88 -28.18 9.17
C HIS A 159 -27.96 -28.18 8.08
N ASP A 160 -27.67 -28.69 6.87
CA ASP A 160 -28.68 -28.89 5.80
C ASP A 160 -29.56 -30.14 6.06
N GLY A 161 -29.00 -31.17 6.71
CA GLY A 161 -29.75 -32.35 7.17
C GLY A 161 -30.76 -32.06 8.29
N MET A 162 -30.53 -31.01 9.08
CA MET A 162 -31.43 -30.59 10.16
C MET A 162 -32.66 -29.79 9.66
N GLN A 163 -32.60 -29.18 8.47
CA GLN A 163 -33.79 -28.54 7.86
C GLN A 163 -34.73 -29.54 7.16
N ARG A 164 -34.30 -30.79 6.91
CA ARG A 164 -35.13 -31.80 6.22
C ARG A 164 -35.67 -32.93 7.08
N ARG A 165 -35.53 -32.88 8.41
CA ARG A 165 -36.05 -33.95 9.28
C ARG A 165 -36.79 -33.41 10.50
N GLY A 166 -38.10 -33.22 10.35
CA GLY A 166 -38.98 -33.06 11.50
C GLY A 166 -40.31 -32.34 11.29
N LEU A 167 -41.05 -32.60 10.20
CA LEU A 167 -42.51 -32.41 10.24
C LEU A 167 -43.15 -33.74 10.66
N PRO A 168 -43.71 -33.89 11.87
CA PRO A 168 -44.55 -35.03 12.18
C PRO A 168 -45.96 -34.84 11.59
N PRO A 169 -46.57 -35.88 11.01
CA PRO A 169 -47.92 -35.81 10.45
C PRO A 169 -48.98 -35.98 11.55
N GLN A 170 -49.87 -34.97 11.62
CA GLN A 170 -51.29 -35.01 12.01
C GLN A 170 -51.80 -36.28 12.72
N CYS A 171 -52.12 -36.16 14.02
CA CYS A 171 -53.09 -37.03 14.70
C CYS A 171 -53.90 -36.22 15.73
N SER A 172 -55.22 -36.24 15.52
CA SER A 172 -56.32 -36.12 16.50
C SER A 172 -56.53 -34.80 17.26
N SER A 173 -57.80 -34.39 17.19
CA SER A 173 -58.47 -33.20 17.68
C SER A 173 -58.83 -33.26 19.18
N GLU A 174 -59.17 -32.07 19.72
CA GLU A 174 -59.81 -31.79 21.03
C GLU A 174 -58.82 -31.92 22.22
N ASP A 175 -58.63 -30.94 23.11
CA ASP A 175 -59.59 -30.03 23.73
C ASP A 175 -58.83 -28.91 24.50
N ARG A 176 -59.52 -27.77 24.68
CA ARG A 176 -59.33 -26.69 25.69
C ARG A 176 -58.21 -25.63 25.59
N ASP A 177 -58.64 -24.47 25.09
CA ASP A 177 -58.61 -23.12 25.69
C ASP A 177 -57.57 -22.81 26.78
N SER A 178 -56.77 -21.74 26.59
CA SER A 178 -57.10 -20.44 27.18
C SER A 178 -55.93 -19.43 27.18
N VAL A 179 -56.33 -18.16 27.05
CA VAL A 179 -55.67 -16.90 27.45
C VAL A 179 -54.48 -16.38 26.64
N ILE A 180 -54.79 -15.27 25.96
CA ILE A 180 -53.91 -14.20 25.51
C ILE A 180 -52.92 -13.73 26.62
N ASP A 181 -51.64 -13.59 26.32
CA ASP A 181 -50.89 -12.51 26.96
C ASP A 181 -49.86 -11.90 26.01
N GLU A 182 -49.94 -10.59 25.92
CA GLU A 182 -49.10 -9.71 25.13
C GLU A 182 -47.69 -9.68 25.72
N ARG A 183 -46.66 -9.91 24.90
CA ARG A 183 -45.41 -9.18 25.10
C ARG A 183 -44.55 -9.03 23.85
N TYR A 184 -44.68 -7.85 23.28
CA TYR A 184 -43.66 -7.01 22.64
C TYR A 184 -42.22 -7.56 22.72
N SER A 185 -41.59 -7.80 21.56
CA SER A 185 -40.25 -7.28 21.23
C SER A 185 -39.96 -7.53 19.75
N GLU A 186 -39.90 -6.42 19.01
CA GLU A 186 -39.53 -6.34 17.61
C GLU A 186 -38.12 -6.89 17.31
N ALA A 187 -38.06 -7.55 16.16
CA ALA A 187 -37.03 -7.46 15.12
C ALA A 187 -35.67 -6.82 15.44
N GLY A 188 -34.61 -7.50 14.98
CA GLY A 188 -33.43 -6.81 14.43
C GLY A 188 -32.11 -7.35 14.94
N GLY A 189 -31.46 -8.16 14.10
CA GLY A 189 -30.11 -8.66 14.36
C GLY A 189 -29.06 -7.55 14.37
N ARG A 190 -28.19 -7.59 15.38
CA ARG A 190 -26.76 -7.22 15.32
C ARG A 190 -26.05 -7.57 16.62
N PRO A 191 -24.94 -8.31 16.60
CA PRO A 191 -23.87 -8.07 17.56
C PRO A 191 -22.96 -6.92 17.06
N PRO A 192 -22.42 -6.10 17.99
CA PRO A 192 -21.58 -4.93 17.69
C PRO A 192 -20.09 -5.35 17.58
N PRO A 193 -19.14 -4.41 17.36
CA PRO A 193 -18.03 -4.55 16.40
C PRO A 193 -16.84 -5.38 16.94
N PHE A 194 -16.06 -5.92 16.01
CA PHE A 194 -14.80 -6.62 16.25
C PHE A 194 -13.91 -5.92 17.28
N HIS A 195 -13.69 -6.56 18.43
CA HIS A 195 -12.54 -6.28 19.27
C HIS A 195 -11.31 -6.95 18.64
N ASN A 196 -10.44 -6.09 18.11
CA ASN A 196 -9.11 -6.40 17.61
C ASN A 196 -8.28 -7.09 18.70
N THR A 197 -7.99 -8.39 18.54
CA THR A 197 -7.03 -9.08 19.41
C THR A 197 -5.61 -8.72 18.96
N SER A 198 -4.95 -7.95 19.81
CA SER A 198 -3.56 -7.52 19.78
C SER A 198 -2.59 -8.59 19.29
N GLN A 199 -2.00 -8.37 18.11
CA GLN A 199 -0.72 -8.96 17.73
C GLN A 199 0.41 -8.20 18.46
N PRO A 200 1.45 -8.88 18.98
CA PRO A 200 2.61 -8.18 19.51
C PRO A 200 3.43 -7.63 18.33
N ASN A 201 3.36 -6.31 18.16
CA ASN A 201 4.21 -5.53 17.27
C ASN A 201 5.65 -5.56 17.84
N SER A 202 6.51 -6.41 17.29
CA SER A 202 7.96 -6.31 17.50
C SER A 202 8.53 -5.32 16.48
N SER A 203 8.43 -4.03 16.79
CA SER A 203 9.18 -2.96 16.15
C SER A 203 9.18 -1.73 17.06
N ALA A 204 10.07 -1.73 18.05
CA ALA A 204 10.43 -0.52 18.78
C ALA A 204 11.91 -0.23 18.57
N HIS A 205 12.19 0.72 17.68
CA HIS A 205 13.44 1.46 17.70
C HIS A 205 13.55 2.18 19.04
N GLN A 206 14.30 1.61 19.98
CA GLN A 206 14.75 2.33 21.18
C GLN A 206 16.05 3.05 20.82
N TYR A 207 15.94 4.35 20.54
CA TYR A 207 17.10 5.23 20.54
C TYR A 207 17.61 5.38 21.98
N PRO A 208 18.92 5.22 22.26
CA PRO A 208 19.47 5.65 23.54
C PRO A 208 19.40 7.18 23.60
N ILE A 209 18.55 7.73 24.47
CA ILE A 209 18.73 9.10 24.95
C ILE A 209 19.97 9.09 25.85
N GLY A 210 21.13 9.30 25.24
CA GLY A 210 22.33 9.69 25.94
C GLY A 210 22.50 11.20 25.78
N ARG A 211 22.22 11.96 26.85
CA ARG A 211 23.01 13.12 27.33
C ARG A 211 22.22 13.91 28.38
N LEU A 212 22.47 13.58 29.65
CA LEU A 212 22.58 14.61 30.68
C LEU A 212 23.72 14.21 31.62
N TRP A 213 24.91 14.67 31.27
CA TRP A 213 25.97 14.93 32.24
C TRP A 213 26.55 16.30 31.89
N SER A 214 26.21 17.27 32.72
CA SER A 214 27.01 18.46 32.94
C SER A 214 28.34 18.00 33.53
N GLU A 215 29.47 18.36 32.93
CA GLU A 215 30.67 18.66 33.69
C GLU A 215 31.61 19.53 32.84
N SER A 216 32.00 20.62 33.45
CA SER A 216 32.91 21.68 33.06
C SER A 216 34.31 21.22 32.63
N SER A 217 34.88 21.86 31.59
CA SER A 217 36.29 22.28 31.54
C SER A 217 36.53 23.21 30.34
N GLU A 218 36.94 24.45 30.65
CA GLU A 218 37.56 25.41 29.72
C GLU A 218 38.86 24.84 29.13
N PRO A 219 39.32 25.38 27.98
CA PRO A 219 40.45 26.30 28.11
C PRO A 219 40.37 27.54 27.20
N ASP A 220 40.59 28.68 27.85
CA ASP A 220 41.53 29.77 27.55
C ASP A 220 41.68 30.27 26.10
N PHE A 221 41.27 31.52 25.91
CA PHE A 221 41.47 32.35 24.72
C PHE A 221 42.93 32.82 24.64
N GLY A 222 43.61 32.54 23.52
CA GLY A 222 44.89 33.15 23.20
C GLY A 222 45.06 33.41 21.70
N GLU A 223 44.78 34.64 21.27
CA GLU A 223 45.27 35.24 20.03
C GLU A 223 46.07 36.52 20.40
N PRO A 224 46.81 37.17 19.48
CA PRO A 224 47.62 36.69 18.34
C PRO A 224 49.04 37.33 18.34
N GLY A 225 49.97 36.90 17.47
CA GLY A 225 51.35 37.44 17.49
C GLY A 225 52.24 37.19 16.27
N THR A 226 51.99 37.93 15.19
CA THR A 226 52.93 38.71 14.34
C THR A 226 54.35 38.21 14.00
N ARG A 227 54.64 38.14 12.67
CA ARG A 227 55.92 38.33 11.92
C ARG A 227 57.16 37.51 12.34
N ARG A 228 57.71 36.72 11.40
CA ARG A 228 58.64 37.13 10.34
C ARG A 228 58.80 35.99 9.33
#